data_AF-A0A7S2P2H2-F1
#
_entry.id   AF-A0A7S2P2H2-F1
#
_cell.length_a   1.000
_cell.length_b   1.000
_cell.length_c   1.000
_cell.angle_alpha   90.00
_cell.angle_beta   90.00
_cell.angle_gamma   90.00
#
_symmetry.space_group_name_H-M   'P 1'
#
loop_
_entity.id
_entity.type
_entity.pdbx_description
1 polymer ?
#
loop_
_entity_poly.entity_id
_entity_poly.type
_entity_poly.pdbx_seq_one_letter_code
_entity_poly.pdbx_strand_id
1 'polypeptide(L)'
;RITIPLKEGIITADNTFQRCKKLKHVDLVEEAVLSDTIAALLSEEWKNDMDREIEAINQILPNTLAGNWENNEDVGGKALVIRMWIASVLHKIVHYKAQHRNILNEAATTL
;
A
#
# COMPACT_ATOMS: atom_id res chain seq x y z
N ARG A 1 15.95 -1.69 -0.20
CA ARG A 1 14.90 -0.86 -0.82
C ARG A 1 14.47 -1.60 -2.08
N ILE A 2 13.18 -1.59 -2.40
CA ILE A 2 12.65 -2.09 -3.67
C ILE A 2 11.68 -1.05 -4.21
N THR A 3 11.48 -1.05 -5.53
CA THR A 3 10.46 -0.26 -6.18
C THR A 3 9.49 -1.22 -6.85
N ILE A 4 8.20 -1.08 -6.58
CA ILE A 4 7.16 -2.00 -7.08
C ILE A 4 5.97 -1.22 -7.62
N PRO A 5 5.26 -1.78 -8.62
CA PRO A 5 4.00 -1.19 -9.05
C PRO A 5 2.91 -1.42 -7.99
N LEU A 6 1.93 -0.52 -7.91
CA LEU A 6 0.77 -0.70 -7.05
C LEU A 6 -0.21 -1.70 -7.68
N LYS A 7 0.12 -2.99 -7.59
CA LYS A 7 -0.63 -4.07 -8.25
C LYS A 7 -0.60 -5.35 -7.42
N GLU A 8 -1.76 -5.99 -7.28
CA GLU A 8 -1.85 -7.32 -6.66
C GLU A 8 -1.18 -8.40 -7.49
N GLY A 9 -0.74 -9.48 -6.84
CA GLY A 9 -0.13 -10.63 -7.51
C GLY A 9 1.31 -10.41 -8.01
N ILE A 10 1.92 -9.25 -7.77
CA ILE A 10 3.34 -9.00 -8.07
C ILE A 10 4.26 -9.85 -7.19
N ILE A 11 3.86 -10.06 -5.94
CA ILE A 11 4.53 -10.95 -4.99
C ILE A 11 3.63 -12.16 -4.82
N THR A 12 4.11 -13.35 -5.20
CA THR A 12 3.29 -14.57 -5.23
C THR A 12 3.63 -15.58 -4.12
N ALA A 13 4.79 -15.43 -3.48
CA ALA A 13 5.26 -16.36 -2.44
C ALA A 13 5.70 -15.63 -1.17
N ASP A 14 5.56 -16.28 -0.01
CA ASP A 14 5.94 -15.69 1.28
C ASP A 14 7.45 -15.60 1.48
N ASN A 15 8.18 -16.53 0.88
CA ASN A 15 9.63 -16.57 0.93
C ASN A 15 10.33 -15.65 -0.10
N THR A 16 9.58 -14.86 -0.90
CA THR A 16 10.16 -13.97 -1.93
C THR A 16 11.23 -13.03 -1.36
N PHE A 17 11.08 -12.59 -0.12
CA PHE A 17 12.04 -11.73 0.58
C PHE A 17 12.68 -12.41 1.79
N GLN A 18 12.72 -13.75 1.79
CA GLN A 18 13.40 -14.49 2.84
C GLN A 18 14.87 -14.05 2.89
N ARG A 19 15.40 -13.86 4.09
CA ARG A 19 16.76 -13.40 4.42
C ARG A 19 17.08 -11.97 3.98
N CYS A 20 16.12 -11.21 3.41
CA CYS A 20 16.32 -9.82 3.03
C CYS A 20 16.27 -8.86 4.24
N LYS A 21 17.18 -9.01 5.22
CA LYS A 21 17.23 -8.18 6.44
C LYS A 21 17.42 -6.67 6.15
N LYS A 22 18.04 -6.34 5.00
CA LYS A 22 18.25 -4.96 4.55
C LYS A 22 17.04 -4.37 3.80
N LEU A 23 15.99 -5.16 3.56
CA LEU A 23 14.74 -4.66 2.98
C LEU A 23 13.94 -3.93 4.06
N LYS A 24 14.00 -2.60 3.98
CA LYS A 24 13.39 -1.68 4.95
C LYS A 24 12.46 -0.64 4.31
N HIS A 25 12.54 -0.47 3.00
CA HIS A 25 11.83 0.58 2.27
C HIS A 25 11.24 0.03 0.97
N VAL A 26 10.05 0.51 0.63
CA VAL A 26 9.34 0.25 -0.62
C VAL A 26 8.99 1.60 -1.25
N ASP A 27 9.28 1.73 -2.53
CA ASP A 27 8.84 2.85 -3.35
C ASP A 27 7.83 2.38 -4.38
N LEU A 28 6.99 3.30 -4.82
CA LEU A 28 5.99 3.04 -5.85
C LEU A 28 6.49 3.52 -7.21
N VAL A 29 6.28 2.71 -8.24
CA VAL A 29 6.57 3.12 -9.63
C VAL A 29 5.66 4.29 -10.04
N GLU A 30 4.38 4.23 -9.65
CA GLU A 30 3.35 5.19 -10.05
C GLU A 30 3.09 6.28 -8.98
N GLU A 31 4.09 6.61 -8.16
CA GLU A 31 3.94 7.55 -7.03
C GLU A 31 3.35 8.90 -7.45
N ALA A 32 3.79 9.46 -8.58
CA ALA A 32 3.25 10.72 -9.11
C ALA A 32 1.75 10.63 -9.44
N VAL A 33 1.33 9.55 -10.12
CA VAL A 33 -0.07 9.32 -10.51
C VAL A 33 -0.95 9.10 -9.27
N LEU A 34 -0.40 8.43 -8.26
CA LEU A 34 -1.08 8.24 -6.98
C LEU A 34 -1.24 9.57 -6.23
N SER A 35 -0.21 10.41 -6.21
CA SER A 35 -0.25 11.75 -5.61
C SER A 35 -1.33 12.62 -6.26
N ASP A 36 -1.43 12.63 -7.61
CA ASP A 36 -2.49 13.34 -8.33
C ASP A 36 -3.89 12.81 -7.97
N THR A 37 -4.02 11.48 -7.85
CA THR A 37 -5.29 10.84 -7.44
C THR A 37 -5.70 11.26 -6.04
N ILE A 38 -4.76 11.36 -5.10
CA ILE A 38 -4.99 11.78 -3.72
C ILE A 38 -5.34 13.27 -3.68
N ALA A 39 -4.58 14.11 -4.38
CA ALA A 39 -4.84 15.55 -4.46
C ALA A 39 -6.25 15.86 -4.99
N ALA A 40 -6.77 15.03 -5.88
CA ALA A 40 -8.11 15.13 -6.44
C ALA A 40 -9.24 14.65 -5.50
N LEU A 41 -8.94 14.07 -4.34
CA LEU A 41 -9.97 13.73 -3.35
C LEU A 41 -10.61 15.00 -2.75
N LEU A 42 -11.92 14.94 -2.50
CA LEU A 42 -12.68 16.09 -2.00
C LEU A 42 -12.35 16.42 -0.53
N SER A 43 -12.09 15.40 0.30
CA SER A 43 -11.89 15.55 1.74
C SER A 43 -10.41 15.53 2.12
N GLU A 44 -10.01 16.50 2.94
CA GLU A 44 -8.67 16.55 3.54
C GLU A 44 -8.39 15.37 4.47
N GLU A 45 -9.43 14.84 5.14
CA GLU A 45 -9.31 13.65 5.97
C GLU A 45 -8.88 12.42 5.16
N TRP A 46 -9.47 12.24 3.97
CA TRP A 46 -9.17 11.12 3.10
C TRP A 46 -7.76 11.23 2.49
N LYS A 47 -7.32 12.45 2.19
CA LYS A 47 -5.95 12.71 1.75
C LYS A 47 -4.95 12.30 2.82
N ASN A 48 -5.14 12.82 4.03
CA ASN A 48 -4.31 12.49 5.18
C ASN A 48 -4.32 10.99 5.52
N ASP A 49 -5.44 10.30 5.30
CA ASP A 49 -5.52 8.85 5.50
C ASP A 49 -4.76 8.04 4.43
N MET A 50 -4.83 8.46 3.17
CA MET A 50 -4.06 7.86 2.08
C MET A 50 -2.55 8.06 2.25
N ASP A 51 -2.12 9.27 2.63
CA ASP A 51 -0.71 9.57 2.86
C ASP A 51 -0.15 8.72 4.01
N ARG A 52 -0.91 8.60 5.11
CA ARG A 52 -0.56 7.70 6.22
C ARG A 52 -0.45 6.23 5.77
N GLU A 53 -1.37 5.76 4.93
CA GLU A 53 -1.33 4.39 4.42
C GLU A 53 -0.09 4.13 3.55
N ILE A 54 0.27 5.09 2.67
CA ILE A 54 1.45 4.98 1.80
C ILE A 54 2.73 4.95 2.63
N GLU A 55 2.83 5.80 3.66
CA GLU A 55 4.01 5.86 4.52
C GLU A 55 4.13 4.67 5.48
N ALA A 56 3.02 4.02 5.84
CA ALA A 56 2.97 2.96 6.83
C ALA A 56 3.94 1.80 6.54
N ILE A 57 4.11 1.43 5.27
CA ILE A 57 5.00 0.32 4.90
C ILE A 57 6.45 0.56 5.32
N ASN A 58 6.91 1.81 5.26
CA ASN A 58 8.28 2.16 5.62
C ASN A 58 8.52 2.13 7.14
N GLN A 59 7.45 2.12 7.95
CA GLN A 59 7.52 1.92 9.40
C GLN A 59 7.39 0.44 9.80
N ILE A 60 6.56 -0.32 9.09
CA ILE A 60 6.28 -1.73 9.40
C ILE A 60 7.41 -2.64 8.90
N LEU A 61 7.87 -2.41 7.66
CA LEU A 61 8.79 -3.30 6.97
C LEU A 61 10.15 -3.45 7.68
N PRO A 62 10.78 -2.41 8.25
CA PRO A 62 12.03 -2.56 9.01
C PRO A 62 11.91 -3.50 10.21
N ASN A 63 10.74 -3.53 10.85
CA ASN A 63 10.45 -4.33 12.05
C ASN A 63 9.92 -5.73 11.70
N THR A 64 9.64 -5.99 10.42
CA THR A 64 9.16 -7.29 9.96
C THR A 64 10.31 -8.28 9.80
N LEU A 65 10.16 -9.48 10.38
CA LEU A 65 11.13 -10.56 10.29
C LEU A 65 11.38 -10.95 8.83
N ALA A 66 12.66 -11.12 8.49
CA ALA A 66 13.08 -11.56 7.16
C ALA A 66 13.16 -13.08 7.02
N GLY A 67 12.88 -13.87 8.06
CA GLY A 67 13.14 -15.31 8.04
C GLY A 67 14.62 -15.66 8.24
N ASN A 68 14.92 -16.93 8.49
CA ASN A 68 16.26 -17.42 8.86
C ASN A 68 16.86 -18.42 7.84
N TRP A 69 18.17 -18.69 7.96
CA TRP A 69 18.91 -19.66 7.16
C TRP A 69 18.87 -21.09 7.73
N GLU A 70 18.67 -21.23 9.04
CA GLU A 70 18.69 -22.51 9.74
C GLU A 70 17.33 -23.20 9.78
N ASN A 71 16.25 -22.42 9.67
CA ASN A 71 14.89 -22.94 9.67
C ASN A 71 14.15 -22.48 8.41
N ASN A 72 13.97 -23.41 7.47
CA ASN A 72 13.23 -23.15 6.22
C ASN A 72 11.72 -22.96 6.44
N GLU A 73 11.19 -23.27 7.62
CA GLU A 73 9.81 -22.97 8.00
C GLU A 73 9.63 -21.49 8.37
N ASP A 74 10.70 -20.79 8.81
CA ASP A 74 10.68 -19.35 9.02
C ASP A 74 10.98 -18.62 7.70
N VAL A 75 9.92 -18.47 6.90
CA VAL A 75 9.95 -17.74 5.62
C VAL A 75 9.96 -16.21 5.80
N GLY A 76 9.78 -15.72 7.03
CA GLY A 76 9.64 -14.30 7.33
C GLY A 76 8.28 -13.71 6.94
N GLY A 77 8.07 -12.44 7.26
CA GLY A 77 6.79 -11.74 7.02
C GLY A 77 6.85 -10.67 5.94
N LYS A 78 8.03 -10.36 5.38
CA LYS A 78 8.20 -9.17 4.53
C LYS A 78 7.33 -9.22 3.27
N ALA A 79 7.25 -10.37 2.60
CA ALA A 79 6.42 -10.54 1.42
C ALA A 79 4.92 -10.36 1.76
N LEU A 80 4.47 -10.99 2.84
CA LEU A 80 3.08 -10.88 3.30
C LEU A 80 2.70 -9.44 3.64
N VAL A 81 3.53 -8.75 4.41
CA VAL A 81 3.29 -7.35 4.81
C VAL A 81 3.19 -6.44 3.59
N ILE A 82 4.07 -6.60 2.59
CA ILE A 82 4.00 -5.78 1.37
C ILE A 82 2.72 -6.08 0.59
N ARG A 83 2.29 -7.35 0.48
CA ARG A 83 1.02 -7.70 -0.20
C ARG A 83 -0.20 -7.12 0.51
N MET A 84 -0.25 -7.23 1.84
CA MET A 84 -1.33 -6.66 2.64
C MET A 84 -1.40 -5.14 2.49
N TRP A 85 -0.23 -4.48 2.50
CA TRP A 85 -0.14 -3.05 2.27
C TRP A 85 -0.64 -2.64 0.88
N ILE A 86 -0.21 -3.33 -0.19
CA ILE A 86 -0.72 -3.08 -1.56
C ILE A 86 -2.24 -3.21 -1.61
N ALA A 87 -2.79 -4.29 -1.04
CA ALA A 87 -4.24 -4.52 -1.01
C ALA A 87 -4.98 -3.41 -0.24
N SER A 88 -4.43 -2.96 0.90
CA SER A 88 -4.99 -1.89 1.71
C SER A 88 -5.03 -0.55 0.95
N VAL A 89 -3.90 -0.16 0.34
CA VAL A 89 -3.81 1.06 -0.48
C VAL A 89 -4.81 1.01 -1.64
N LEU A 90 -4.87 -0.10 -2.38
CA LEU A 90 -5.82 -0.27 -3.49
C LEU A 90 -7.28 -0.20 -3.02
N HIS A 91 -7.60 -0.85 -1.90
CA HIS A 91 -8.94 -0.83 -1.33
C HIS A 91 -9.38 0.59 -0.95
N LYS A 92 -8.51 1.36 -0.28
CA LYS A 92 -8.80 2.74 0.10
C LYS A 92 -8.98 3.66 -1.11
N ILE A 93 -8.16 3.52 -2.15
CA ILE A 93 -8.34 4.27 -3.41
C ILE A 93 -9.72 4.02 -4.01
N VAL A 94 -10.13 2.75 -4.11
CA VAL A 94 -11.45 2.39 -4.64
C VAL A 94 -12.57 2.95 -3.76
N HIS A 95 -12.43 2.83 -2.45
CA HIS A 95 -13.40 3.32 -1.48
C HIS A 95 -13.60 4.84 -1.57
N TYR A 96 -12.52 5.62 -1.51
CA TYR A 96 -12.62 7.08 -1.55
C TYR A 96 -13.07 7.61 -2.91
N LYS A 97 -12.71 6.96 -4.02
CA LYS A 97 -13.27 7.29 -5.33
C LYS A 97 -14.79 7.05 -5.39
N ALA A 98 -15.28 5.96 -4.79
CA ALA A 98 -16.71 5.69 -4.73
C ALA A 98 -17.46 6.72 -3.86
N GLN A 99 -16.92 7.05 -2.68
CA GLN A 99 -17.50 8.08 -1.81
C GLN A 99 -17.51 9.46 -2.47
N HIS A 100 -16.40 9.87 -3.11
CA HIS A 100 -16.33 11.11 -3.87
C HIS A 100 -17.43 11.16 -4.94
N ARG A 101 -17.59 10.10 -5.74
CA ARG A 101 -18.63 10.05 -6.77
C ARG A 101 -20.04 10.15 -6.18
N ASN A 102 -20.30 9.51 -5.05
CA ASN A 102 -21.60 9.57 -4.39
C ASN A 102 -21.94 10.99 -3.94
N ILE A 103 -20.98 11.70 -3.31
CA ILE A 103 -21.18 13.09 -2.88
C ILE A 103 -21.46 14.01 -4.08
N LEU A 104 -20.74 13.84 -5.19
CA LEU A 104 -20.99 14.63 -6.40
C LEU A 104 -22.38 14.38 -6.99
N ASN A 105 -22.83 13.11 -7.01
CA ASN A 105 -24.16 12.77 -7.48
C ASN A 105 -25.25 13.35 -6.58
N GLU A 106 -25.10 13.25 -5.26
CA GLU A 106 -26.04 13.83 -4.29
C GLU A 106 -26.17 15.34 -4.51
N ALA A 107 -25.04 16.06 -4.57
CA ALA A 107 -25.01 17.49 -4.83
C ALA A 107 -25.72 17.87 -6.14
N ALA A 108 -25.52 17.09 -7.20
CA ALA A 108 -26.18 17.31 -8.49
C ALA A 108 -27.69 17.06 -8.47
N THR A 109 -28.17 16.13 -7.62
CA THR A 109 -29.61 15.85 -7.47
C THR A 109 -30.34 16.81 -6.53
N THR A 110 -29.60 17.51 -5.67
CA THR A 110 -30.13 18.52 -4.74
C THR A 110 -30.19 19.94 -5.33
N LEU A 111 -29.69 20.14 -6.56
CA LEU A 111 -29.72 21.38 -7.33
C LEU A 111 -30.90 21.38 -8.31
#